data_AF-A0A931VY98-F1
#
_entry.id   AF-A0A931VY98-F1
#
_cell.length_a   1.000
_cell.length_b   1.000
_cell.length_c   1.000
_cell.angle_alpha   90.00
_cell.angle_beta   90.00
_cell.angle_gamma   90.00
#
_symmetry.space_group_name_H-M   'P 1'
#
loop_
_entity.id
_entity.type
_entity.pdbx_description
1 polymer ?
#
loop_
_entity_poly.entity_id
_entity_poly.type
_entity_poly.pdbx_seq_one_letter_code
_entity_poly.pdbx_strand_id
1 'polypeptide(L)'
;RMRASGDDEILSALSDVEHIQELKLCLDPENYDYHLTSKFRGVDPLVMVHNAVRRVTDIYPEVRERFEESKKRFQDGYYIRVVRG
;
A
#
# COMPACT_ATOMS: atom_id res chain seq x y z
N ARG A 1 -18.59 12.52 -10.13
CA ARG A 1 -18.22 12.92 -11.50
C ARG A 1 -17.97 11.73 -12.46
N MET A 2 -17.81 10.48 -11.98
CA MET A 2 -17.60 9.32 -12.87
C MET A 2 -18.86 8.81 -13.57
N ARG A 3 -20.04 8.77 -12.90
CA ARG A 3 -21.32 8.37 -13.54
C ARG A 3 -21.73 9.22 -14.76
N ALA A 4 -21.21 10.44 -14.85
CA ALA A 4 -21.53 11.36 -15.94
C ALA A 4 -20.79 11.03 -17.24
N SER A 5 -19.82 10.10 -17.23
CA SER A 5 -19.14 9.68 -18.47
C SER A 5 -20.01 8.82 -19.37
N GLY A 6 -21.07 8.19 -18.83
CA GLY A 6 -21.94 7.26 -19.58
C GLY A 6 -21.21 6.01 -20.07
N ASP A 7 -20.03 5.74 -19.52
CA ASP A 7 -19.19 4.63 -19.91
C ASP A 7 -19.66 3.36 -19.19
N ASP A 8 -20.10 2.36 -19.97
CA ASP A 8 -20.69 1.13 -19.45
C ASP A 8 -19.71 0.32 -18.58
N GLU A 9 -18.40 0.38 -18.84
CA GLU A 9 -17.39 -0.31 -18.06
C GLU A 9 -17.22 0.35 -16.68
N ILE A 10 -17.19 1.69 -16.66
CA ILE A 10 -17.14 2.47 -15.41
C ILE A 10 -18.45 2.29 -14.61
N LEU A 11 -19.60 2.29 -15.28
CA LEU A 11 -20.90 2.12 -14.62
C LEU A 11 -21.05 0.70 -14.05
N SER A 12 -20.60 -0.33 -14.76
CA SER A 12 -20.58 -1.71 -14.26
C SER A 12 -19.64 -1.85 -13.06
N ALA A 13 -18.43 -1.29 -13.13
CA ALA A 13 -17.49 -1.31 -12.00
C ALA A 13 -18.05 -0.56 -10.78
N LEU A 14 -18.80 0.53 -10.98
CA LEU A 14 -19.47 1.25 -9.91
C LEU A 14 -20.64 0.46 -9.30
N SER A 15 -21.39 -0.30 -10.10
CA SER A 15 -22.43 -1.21 -9.60
C SER A 15 -21.84 -2.30 -8.73
N ASP A 16 -20.70 -2.88 -9.13
CA ASP A 16 -19.98 -3.87 -8.33
C ASP A 16 -19.57 -3.32 -6.97
N VAL A 17 -19.22 -2.03 -6.89
CA VAL A 17 -18.89 -1.34 -5.64
C VAL A 17 -20.09 -1.18 -4.71
N GLU A 18 -21.31 -1.02 -5.24
CA GLU A 18 -22.54 -0.89 -4.43
C GLU A 18 -22.91 -2.20 -3.70
N HIS A 19 -22.41 -3.35 -4.17
CA HIS A 19 -22.64 -4.66 -3.57
C HIS A 19 -21.48 -5.16 -2.70
N ILE A 20 -20.45 -4.34 -2.48
CA ILE A 20 -19.33 -4.69 -1.59
C ILE A 20 -19.79 -4.58 -0.14
N GLN A 21 -19.94 -5.72 0.53
CA GLN A 21 -20.21 -5.75 1.98
C GLN A 21 -18.92 -5.58 2.79
N GLU A 22 -17.83 -6.20 2.35
CA GLU A 22 -16.56 -6.19 3.08
C GLU A 22 -15.37 -6.27 2.13
N LEU A 23 -14.32 -5.51 2.44
CA LEU A 23 -13.01 -5.63 1.80
C LEU A 23 -12.05 -6.33 2.77
N LYS A 24 -11.51 -7.48 2.38
CA LYS A 24 -10.49 -8.18 3.16
C LYS A 24 -9.14 -8.05 2.48
N LEU A 25 -8.17 -7.56 3.23
CA LEU A 25 -6.76 -7.70 2.88
C LEU A 25 -6.38 -9.18 3.01
N CYS A 26 -6.06 -9.81 1.90
CA CYS A 26 -5.51 -11.16 1.89
C CYS A 26 -4.00 -11.09 1.62
N LEU A 27 -3.26 -12.05 2.16
CA LEU A 27 -1.86 -12.29 1.79
C LEU A 27 -1.78 -13.53 0.88
N ASP A 28 -2.77 -13.68 -0.01
CA ASP A 28 -2.86 -14.81 -0.94
C ASP A 28 -2.65 -14.31 -2.38
N PRO A 29 -1.44 -14.46 -2.94
CA PRO A 29 -1.14 -14.07 -4.31
C PRO A 29 -1.78 -14.99 -5.36
N GLU A 30 -2.39 -16.12 -4.98
CA GLU A 30 -3.09 -17.02 -5.90
C GLU A 30 -4.61 -16.74 -5.94
N ASN A 31 -5.17 -16.11 -4.90
CA ASN A 31 -6.61 -15.83 -4.80
C ASN A 31 -6.92 -14.39 -4.36
N TYR A 32 -6.83 -13.44 -5.30
CA TYR A 32 -7.14 -12.02 -5.10
C TYR A 32 -7.96 -11.42 -6.24
N ASP A 33 -8.69 -10.34 -5.96
CA ASP A 33 -9.45 -9.58 -6.97
C ASP A 33 -8.66 -8.36 -7.46
N TYR A 34 -7.90 -7.72 -6.57
CA TYR A 34 -7.06 -6.57 -6.91
C TYR A 34 -5.66 -6.68 -6.29
N HIS A 35 -4.64 -6.31 -7.05
CA HIS A 35 -3.27 -6.12 -6.56
C HIS A 35 -2.91 -4.63 -6.66
N LEU A 36 -2.64 -4.00 -5.51
CA LEU A 36 -2.34 -2.57 -5.43
C LEU A 36 -0.91 -2.35 -4.94
N THR A 37 -0.12 -1.67 -5.75
CA THR A 37 1.19 -1.15 -5.34
C THR A 37 1.04 0.31 -4.92
N SER A 38 1.77 0.70 -3.89
CA SER A 38 1.77 2.09 -3.42
C SER A 38 3.19 2.60 -3.26
N LYS A 39 3.38 3.91 -3.47
CA LYS A 39 4.69 4.51 -3.30
C LYS A 39 5.03 4.58 -1.82
N PHE A 40 6.16 3.98 -1.45
CA PHE A 40 6.73 4.13 -0.12
C PHE A 40 7.06 5.61 0.17
N ARG A 41 6.60 6.14 1.30
CA ARG A 41 6.85 7.51 1.76
C ARG A 41 7.49 7.52 3.15
N GLY A 42 8.52 6.70 3.35
CA GLY A 42 9.29 6.70 4.58
C GLY A 42 10.17 7.93 4.70
N VAL A 43 10.22 8.50 5.91
CA VAL A 43 11.15 9.59 6.26
C VAL A 43 12.28 8.99 7.06
N ASP A 44 13.50 9.19 6.58
CA ASP A 44 14.73 8.86 7.32
C ASP A 44 15.45 10.17 7.66
N PRO A 45 15.23 10.72 8.87
CA PRO A 45 15.70 12.05 9.21
C PRO A 45 17.21 12.07 9.46
N LEU A 46 17.81 13.23 9.21
CA LEU A 46 19.18 13.53 9.62
C LEU A 46 19.19 14.02 11.07
N VAL A 47 20.05 13.45 11.90
CA VAL A 47 20.23 13.79 13.31
C VAL A 47 21.70 14.07 13.62
N MET A 48 21.97 14.93 14.59
CA MET A 48 23.32 15.25 15.04
C MET A 48 23.75 14.24 16.13
N VAL A 49 24.79 13.47 15.88
CA VAL A 49 25.37 12.53 16.85
C VAL A 49 26.89 12.67 16.81
N HIS A 50 27.51 12.88 17.97
CA HIS A 50 28.97 13.08 18.11
C HIS A 50 29.54 14.14 17.13
N ASN A 51 28.89 15.30 17.02
CA ASN A 51 29.26 16.39 16.09
C ASN A 51 29.26 16.02 14.59
N ALA A 52 28.59 14.92 14.22
CA ALA A 52 28.36 14.52 12.84
C ALA A 52 26.86 14.40 12.54
N VAL A 53 26.45 14.86 11.36
CA VAL A 53 25.08 14.68 10.87
C VAL A 53 24.97 13.32 10.19
N ARG A 54 24.05 12.48 10.65
CA ARG A 54 23.84 11.11 10.15
C ARG A 54 22.36 10.80 10.03
N ARG A 55 21.99 9.86 9.15
CA ARG A 55 20.62 9.34 9.11
C ARG A 55 20.37 8.45 10.32
N VAL A 56 19.11 8.34 10.76
CA VAL A 56 18.74 7.44 11.87
C VAL A 56 19.06 6.00 11.51
N THR A 57 18.82 5.59 10.26
CA THR A 57 19.14 4.24 9.76
C THR A 57 20.65 3.95 9.69
N ASP A 58 21.52 4.97 9.75
CA ASP A 58 22.98 4.80 9.83
C ASP A 58 23.48 4.59 11.26
N ILE A 59 22.67 4.96 12.25
CA ILE A 59 23.04 4.89 13.67
C ILE A 59 22.47 3.61 14.30
N TYR A 60 21.24 3.23 13.91
CA TYR A 60 20.49 2.15 14.54
C TYR A 60 20.14 1.07 13.50
N PRO A 61 20.85 -0.07 13.48
CA PRO A 61 20.60 -1.17 12.54
C PRO A 61 19.17 -1.71 12.56
N GLU A 62 18.55 -1.77 13.74
CA GLU A 62 17.17 -2.22 13.93
C GLU A 62 16.16 -1.27 13.26
N VAL A 63 16.47 0.02 13.17
CA VAL A 63 15.63 1.00 12.45
C VAL A 63 15.81 0.83 10.95
N ARG A 64 17.04 0.57 10.49
CA ARG A 64 17.32 0.27 9.07
C ARG A 64 16.56 -0.96 8.59
N GLU A 65 16.60 -2.04 9.37
CA GLU A 65 15.89 -3.29 9.06
C GLU A 65 14.39 -3.02 8.87
N ARG A 66 13.74 -2.39 9.86
CA ARG A 66 12.31 -2.03 9.78
C ARG A 66 11.98 -1.09 8.62
N PHE A 67 12.89 -0.17 8.29
CA PHE A 67 12.71 0.76 7.18
C PHE A 67 12.72 0.04 5.84
N GLU A 68 13.68 -0.86 5.60
CA GLU A 68 13.76 -1.65 4.38
C GLU A 68 12.63 -2.70 4.30
N GLU A 69 12.24 -3.33 5.40
CA GLU A 69 11.05 -4.20 5.45
C GLU A 69 9.78 -3.44 5.03
N SER A 70 9.59 -2.24 5.58
CA SER A 70 8.45 -1.40 5.24
C SER A 70 8.48 -1.01 3.77
N LYS A 71 9.64 -0.57 3.26
CA LYS A 71 9.82 -0.22 1.85
C LYS A 71 9.53 -1.41 0.93
N LYS A 72 10.03 -2.60 1.26
CA LYS A 72 9.78 -3.83 0.52
C LYS A 72 8.30 -4.18 0.49
N ARG A 73 7.61 -4.12 1.63
CA ARG A 73 6.15 -4.37 1.69
C ARG A 73 5.35 -3.45 0.78
N PHE A 74 5.73 -2.18 0.66
CA PHE A 74 5.09 -1.24 -0.26
C PHE A 74 5.38 -1.55 -1.73
N GLN A 75 6.58 -2.06 -2.05
CA GLN A 75 6.97 -2.51 -3.39
C GLN A 75 6.24 -3.79 -3.80
N ASP A 76 6.17 -4.76 -2.89
CA ASP A 76 5.48 -6.05 -3.10
C ASP A 76 3.95 -5.84 -3.28
N GLY A 77 3.42 -4.74 -2.74
CA GLY A 77 2.03 -4.35 -2.87
C GLY A 77 1.10 -5.14 -1.96
N TYR A 78 -0.20 -4.98 -2.18
CA TYR A 78 -1.25 -5.55 -1.36
C TYR A 78 -2.23 -6.32 -2.22
N TYR A 79 -2.55 -7.54 -1.80
CA TYR A 79 -3.59 -8.36 -2.41
C TYR A 79 -4.90 -8.10 -1.67
N ILE A 80 -5.95 -7.78 -2.41
CA ILE A 80 -7.26 -7.43 -1.88
C ILE A 80 -8.27 -8.39 -2.48
N ARG A 81 -9.07 -8.99 -1.60
CA ARG A 81 -10.22 -9.79 -1.98
C ARG A 81 -11.50 -9.09 -1.55
N VAL A 82 -12.43 -8.98 -2.49
CA VAL A 82 -13.76 -8.42 -2.29
C VAL A 82 -14.71 -9.54 -1.88
N VAL A 83 -15.34 -9.39 -0.72
CA VAL A 83 -16.41 -10.30 -0.31
C VAL A 83 -17.73 -9.68 -0.75
N ARG A 84 -18.33 -10.29 -1.78
CA ARG A 84 -19.65 -9.94 -2.29
C ARG A 84 -20.71 -10.76 -1.55
N GLY A 85 -21.85 -10.14 -1.24
CA GLY A 85 -22.99 -10.80 -0.61
C GLY A 85 -24.29 -10.50 -1.33
#